data_AF-A0A918A9H7-F1
#
_entry.id   AF-A0A918A9H7-F1
#
_cell.length_a   1.000
_cell.length_b   1.000
_cell.length_c   1.000
_cell.angle_alpha   90.00
_cell.angle_beta   90.00
_cell.angle_gamma   90.00
#
_symmetry.space_group_name_H-M   'P 1'
#
loop_
_entity.id
_entity.type
_entity.pdbx_description
1 polymer ?
#
loop_
_entity_poly.entity_id
_entity_poly.type
_entity_poly.pdbx_seq_one_letter_code
_entity_poly.pdbx_strand_id
1 'polypeptide(L)'
;MRSFVVAEATARLLRTRESDSVTFVVTGEDGQADEDLACAQYIARRVSDAGTDAAEFLRRAAESRAAAELAQGVRQGVHPDDVALCLEVDRFPFAMVATLEGSLMVLRPHAMPSRPSPAVGGDT
;
A
#
# COMPACT_ATOMS: atom_id res chain seq x y z
N MET A 1 2.29 4.31 -6.71
CA MET A 1 1.89 2.88 -6.75
C MET A 1 1.17 2.55 -5.44
N ARG A 2 0.24 1.58 -5.44
CA ARG A 2 -0.48 1.14 -4.23
C ARG A 2 0.12 -0.18 -3.69
N SER A 3 0.31 -0.26 -2.37
CA SER A 3 0.68 -1.47 -1.64
C SER A 3 0.65 -1.19 -0.14
N PHE A 4 0.27 -2.15 0.70
CA PHE A 4 0.24 -2.00 2.15
C PHE A 4 1.63 -1.73 2.74
N VAL A 5 2.69 -2.35 2.19
CA VAL A 5 4.07 -2.21 2.72
C VAL A 5 4.67 -0.81 2.59
N VAL A 6 4.05 0.08 1.80
CA VAL A 6 4.49 1.47 1.56
C VAL A 6 3.33 2.47 1.69
N ALA A 7 2.24 2.09 2.36
CA ALA A 7 0.99 2.85 2.36
C ALA A 7 1.15 4.24 2.98
N GLU A 8 1.77 4.36 4.15
CA GLU A 8 2.03 5.63 4.84
C GLU A 8 3.00 6.51 4.07
N ALA A 9 4.07 5.93 3.52
CA ALA A 9 5.00 6.70 2.69
C ALA A 9 4.29 7.27 1.46
N THR A 10 3.40 6.49 0.85
CA THR A 10 2.56 6.93 -0.27
C THR A 10 1.56 8.00 0.16
N ALA A 11 0.85 7.81 1.28
CA ALA A 11 -0.11 8.78 1.79
C ALA A 11 0.53 10.12 2.14
N ARG A 12 1.72 10.11 2.74
CA ARG A 12 2.50 11.32 3.02
C ARG A 12 2.91 12.04 1.75
N LEU A 13 3.41 11.32 0.75
CA LEU A 13 3.78 11.93 -0.53
C LEU A 13 2.56 12.61 -1.17
N LEU A 14 1.40 11.97 -1.14
CA LEU A 14 0.16 12.55 -1.66
C LEU A 14 -0.24 13.82 -0.91
N ARG A 15 -0.16 13.84 0.43
CA ARG A 15 -0.41 15.05 1.22
C ARG A 15 0.55 16.19 0.85
N THR A 16 1.84 15.91 0.68
CA THR A 16 2.84 16.95 0.35
C THR A 16 2.68 17.54 -1.05
N ARG A 17 2.00 16.84 -1.96
CA ARG A 17 1.77 17.31 -3.33
C ARG A 17 0.57 18.23 -3.46
N GLU A 18 -0.24 18.38 -2.39
CA GLU A 18 -1.44 19.25 -2.36
C GLU A 18 -2.33 19.10 -3.60
N SER A 19 -2.45 17.88 -4.14
CA SER A 19 -3.27 17.64 -5.32
C SER A 19 -4.75 17.89 -4.99
N ASP A 20 -5.44 18.69 -5.83
CA ASP A 20 -6.88 18.93 -5.71
C ASP A 20 -7.72 17.64 -5.76
N SER A 21 -7.19 16.60 -6.40
CA SER A 21 -7.78 15.27 -6.43
C SER A 21 -6.73 14.18 -6.58
N VAL A 22 -7.05 12.99 -6.08
CA VAL A 22 -6.24 11.77 -6.24
C VAL A 22 -7.13 10.66 -6.78
N THR A 23 -6.74 10.07 -7.90
CA THR A 23 -7.42 8.91 -8.49
C THR A 23 -6.66 7.64 -8.18
N PHE A 24 -7.33 6.68 -7.54
CA PHE A 24 -6.80 5.33 -7.35
C PHE A 24 -7.31 4.41 -8.47
N VAL A 25 -6.40 3.95 -9.32
CA VAL A 25 -6.72 2.98 -10.37
C VAL A 25 -6.61 1.57 -9.80
N VAL A 26 -7.76 0.93 -9.59
CA VAL A 26 -7.88 -0.47 -9.16
C VAL A 26 -7.97 -1.31 -10.43
N THR A 27 -6.88 -1.98 -10.77
CA THR A 27 -6.65 -2.64 -12.07
C THR A 27 -7.14 -4.09 -12.13
N GLY A 28 -7.86 -4.54 -11.11
CA GLY A 28 -8.18 -5.96 -10.97
C GLY A 28 -9.45 -6.41 -11.69
N GLU A 29 -9.46 -7.72 -11.93
CA GLU A 29 -10.41 -8.55 -12.70
C GLU A 29 -11.88 -8.09 -12.62
N ASP A 30 -12.32 -7.28 -13.58
CA ASP A 30 -13.72 -6.81 -13.73
C ASP A 30 -14.34 -6.24 -12.43
N GLY A 31 -13.53 -5.58 -11.60
CA GLY A 31 -13.96 -4.97 -10.34
C GLY A 31 -14.05 -5.94 -9.15
N GLN A 32 -13.55 -7.16 -9.27
CA GLN A 32 -13.58 -8.19 -8.20
C GLN A 32 -12.30 -8.26 -7.36
N ALA A 33 -11.33 -7.38 -7.60
CA ALA A 33 -10.09 -7.35 -6.82
C ALA A 33 -10.28 -6.58 -5.50
N ASP A 34 -10.88 -7.26 -4.53
CA ASP A 34 -11.15 -6.67 -3.22
C ASP A 34 -9.84 -6.32 -2.48
N GLU A 35 -8.75 -7.07 -2.68
CA GLU A 35 -7.44 -6.75 -2.12
C GLU A 35 -6.89 -5.42 -2.64
N ASP A 36 -7.04 -5.19 -3.94
CA ASP A 36 -6.57 -3.97 -4.59
C ASP A 36 -7.41 -2.76 -4.16
N LEU A 37 -8.74 -2.95 -4.07
CA LEU A 37 -9.68 -1.94 -3.61
C LEU A 37 -9.46 -1.61 -2.13
N ALA A 38 -9.29 -2.61 -1.28
CA ALA A 38 -9.01 -2.44 0.14
C ALA A 38 -7.71 -1.65 0.36
N CYS A 39 -6.65 -1.98 -0.37
CA CYS A 39 -5.39 -1.24 -0.31
C CYS A 39 -5.55 0.23 -0.76
N ALA A 40 -6.26 0.47 -1.87
CA ALA A 40 -6.52 1.81 -2.35
C ALA A 40 -7.34 2.64 -1.35
N GLN A 41 -8.41 2.07 -0.79
CA GLN A 41 -9.24 2.72 0.22
C GLN A 41 -8.47 3.00 1.51
N TYR A 42 -7.60 2.07 1.94
CA TYR A 42 -6.72 2.30 3.08
C TYR A 42 -5.83 3.53 2.86
N ILE A 43 -5.11 3.59 1.73
CA ILE A 43 -4.25 4.74 1.42
C ILE A 43 -5.07 6.03 1.35
N ALA A 44 -6.25 6.02 0.72
CA ALA A 44 -7.13 7.19 0.63
C ALA A 44 -7.59 7.69 2.01
N ARG A 45 -8.02 6.78 2.90
CA ARG A 45 -8.34 7.14 4.29
C ARG A 45 -7.10 7.65 5.01
N ARG A 46 -5.94 7.02 4.82
CA ARG A 46 -4.67 7.40 5.46
C ARG A 46 -4.15 8.77 5.01
N VAL A 47 -4.49 9.20 3.80
CA VAL A 47 -4.23 10.56 3.30
C VAL A 47 -5.01 11.59 4.13
N SER A 48 -6.28 11.30 4.43
CA SER A 48 -7.19 12.21 5.14
C SER A 48 -7.05 12.15 6.66
N ASP A 49 -6.75 10.97 7.21
CA ASP A 49 -6.59 10.71 8.64
C ASP A 49 -5.36 9.83 8.90
N ALA A 50 -4.35 10.43 9.53
CA ALA A 50 -3.12 9.75 9.90
C ALA A 50 -3.28 8.70 11.04
N GLY A 51 -4.45 8.61 11.65
CA GLY A 51 -4.82 7.61 12.66
C GLY A 51 -5.55 6.39 12.09
N THR A 52 -5.82 6.34 10.78
CA THR A 52 -6.58 5.24 10.16
C THR A 52 -5.91 3.89 10.45
N ASP A 53 -6.66 2.99 11.11
CA ASP A 53 -6.28 1.60 11.34
C ASP A 53 -6.39 0.76 10.05
N ALA A 54 -5.45 -0.16 9.87
CA ALA A 54 -5.35 -1.03 8.71
C ALA A 54 -6.18 -2.33 8.85
N ALA A 55 -6.59 -2.71 10.07
CA ALA A 55 -7.12 -4.05 10.37
C ALA A 55 -8.28 -4.48 9.45
N GLU A 56 -9.26 -3.60 9.21
CA GLU A 56 -10.40 -3.88 8.32
C GLU A 56 -9.94 -4.18 6.88
N PHE A 57 -8.99 -3.40 6.38
CA PHE A 57 -8.49 -3.50 5.01
C PHE A 57 -7.60 -4.71 4.81
N LEU A 58 -6.76 -5.02 5.79
CA LEU A 58 -5.93 -6.23 5.79
C LEU A 58 -6.79 -7.48 5.80
N ARG A 59 -7.86 -7.49 6.62
CA ARG A 59 -8.80 -8.62 6.66
C ARG A 59 -9.45 -8.86 5.29
N ARG A 60 -9.95 -7.80 4.65
CA ARG A 60 -10.51 -7.88 3.28
C ARG A 60 -9.51 -8.39 2.25
N ALA A 61 -8.28 -7.87 2.28
CA ALA A 61 -7.23 -8.33 1.39
C ALA A 61 -6.83 -9.81 1.66
N ALA A 62 -6.79 -10.24 2.91
CA ALA A 62 -6.49 -11.62 3.28
C ALA A 62 -7.59 -12.61 2.89
N GLU A 63 -8.85 -12.19 2.95
CA GLU A 63 -10.02 -12.99 2.58
C GLU A 63 -10.32 -12.94 1.06
N SER A 64 -9.51 -12.22 0.28
CA SER A 64 -9.76 -12.00 -1.14
C SER A 64 -9.50 -13.26 -1.97
N ARG A 65 -10.15 -13.32 -3.14
CA ARG A 65 -9.91 -14.39 -4.11
C ARG A 65 -8.44 -14.43 -4.53
N ALA A 66 -7.78 -13.29 -4.75
CA ALA A 66 -6.36 -13.26 -5.12
C ALA A 66 -5.47 -13.87 -4.03
N ALA A 67 -5.77 -13.63 -2.75
CA ALA A 67 -5.04 -14.25 -1.63
C ALA A 67 -5.23 -15.78 -1.62
N ALA A 68 -6.44 -16.28 -1.85
CA ALA A 68 -6.71 -17.71 -2.02
C ALA A 68 -5.97 -18.29 -3.25
N GLU A 69 -6.00 -17.54 -4.36
CA GLU A 69 -5.17 -17.60 -5.58
C GLU A 69 -3.74 -18.07 -5.30
N LEU A 70 -3.07 -17.20 -4.54
CA LEU A 70 -1.67 -17.32 -4.16
C LEU A 70 -1.46 -18.48 -3.18
N ALA A 71 -2.28 -18.60 -2.14
CA ALA A 71 -2.15 -19.66 -1.13
C ALA A 71 -2.29 -21.07 -1.71
N GLN A 72 -3.11 -21.23 -2.77
CA GLN A 72 -3.27 -22.49 -3.49
C GLN A 72 -2.20 -22.73 -4.56
N GLY A 73 -1.29 -21.78 -4.79
CA GLY A 73 -0.23 -21.90 -5.79
C GLY A 73 -0.75 -21.95 -7.23
N VAL A 74 -1.94 -21.38 -7.49
CA VAL A 74 -2.54 -21.36 -8.84
C VAL A 74 -1.66 -20.58 -9.82
N ARG A 75 -0.97 -19.54 -9.33
CA ARG A 75 -0.04 -18.73 -10.11
C ARG A 75 1.37 -19.33 -10.05
N GLN A 76 2.06 -19.38 -11.18
CA GLN A 76 3.43 -19.89 -11.24
C GLN A 76 4.40 -18.97 -10.49
N GLY A 77 5.31 -19.55 -9.70
CA GLY A 77 6.36 -18.82 -8.98
C GLY A 77 5.95 -18.23 -7.63
N VAL A 78 4.78 -18.57 -7.11
CA VAL A 78 4.31 -18.11 -5.79
C VAL A 78 5.10 -18.77 -4.66
N HIS A 79 5.50 -17.95 -3.68
CA HIS A 79 6.08 -18.40 -2.42
C HIS A 79 4.99 -18.56 -1.35
N PRO A 80 5.08 -19.55 -0.44
CA PRO A 80 4.10 -19.74 0.64
C PRO A 80 3.86 -18.50 1.51
N ASP A 81 4.87 -17.64 1.63
CA ASP A 81 4.82 -16.43 2.45
C ASP A 81 4.25 -15.21 1.71
N ASP A 82 3.98 -15.28 0.40
CA ASP A 82 3.63 -14.11 -0.42
C ASP A 82 2.41 -13.36 0.11
N VAL A 83 1.37 -14.09 0.57
CA VAL A 83 0.18 -13.46 1.15
C VAL A 83 0.54 -12.68 2.43
N ALA A 84 1.33 -13.28 3.32
CA ALA A 84 1.73 -12.63 4.55
C ALA A 84 2.59 -11.38 4.28
N LEU A 85 3.54 -11.49 3.33
CA LEU A 85 4.40 -10.38 2.91
C LEU A 85 3.61 -9.23 2.28
N CYS A 86 2.59 -9.52 1.48
CA CYS A 86 1.71 -8.51 0.89
C CYS A 86 0.84 -7.76 1.92
N LEU A 87 0.55 -8.39 3.05
CA LEU A 87 -0.28 -7.85 4.13
C LEU A 87 0.51 -7.09 5.20
N GLU A 88 1.83 -7.06 5.11
CA GLU A 88 2.62 -6.21 6.00
C GLU A 88 2.34 -4.72 5.72
N VAL A 89 2.27 -3.93 6.79
CA VAL A 89 1.95 -2.50 6.72
C VAL A 89 3.22 -1.69 6.95
N ASP A 90 3.48 -0.75 6.04
CA ASP A 90 4.53 0.27 6.18
C ASP A 90 5.95 -0.25 6.47
N ARG A 91 6.26 -1.47 5.98
CA ARG A 91 7.58 -2.10 6.08
C ARG A 91 8.69 -1.23 5.49
N PHE A 92 8.40 -0.44 4.45
CA PHE A 92 9.39 0.35 3.74
C PHE A 92 9.09 1.86 3.74
N PRO A 93 10.08 2.72 4.08
CA PRO A 93 9.88 4.16 4.24
C PRO A 93 10.01 4.95 2.91
N PHE A 94 9.53 4.41 1.80
CA PHE A 94 9.54 5.09 0.51
C PHE A 94 8.21 4.92 -0.24
N ALA A 95 7.84 5.93 -1.01
CA ALA A 95 6.76 5.80 -1.98
C ALA A 95 7.33 5.34 -3.33
N MET A 96 6.60 4.53 -4.08
CA MET A 96 7.00 4.19 -5.46
C MET A 96 6.36 5.15 -6.46
N VAL A 97 7.20 5.90 -7.18
CA VAL A 97 6.79 6.89 -8.19
C VAL A 97 7.10 6.35 -9.57
N ALA A 98 6.11 6.40 -10.46
CA ALA A 98 6.24 5.98 -11.85
C ALA A 98 6.46 7.21 -12.74
N THR A 99 7.45 7.15 -13.63
CA THR A 99 7.74 8.18 -14.64
C THR A 99 7.91 7.53 -16.01
N LEU A 100 7.45 8.19 -17.07
CA LEU A 100 7.68 7.73 -18.44
C LEU A 100 9.09 8.14 -18.87
N GLU A 101 9.92 7.17 -19.23
CA GLU A 101 11.26 7.40 -19.78
C GLU A 101 11.36 6.70 -21.14
N GLY A 102 11.38 7.51 -22.21
CA GLY A 102 11.22 6.98 -23.56
C GLY A 102 9.88 6.27 -23.71
N SER A 103 9.91 4.97 -24.00
CA SER A 103 8.73 4.11 -24.13
C SER A 103 8.40 3.29 -22.88
N LEU A 104 9.16 3.44 -21.80
CA LEU A 104 9.04 2.60 -20.60
C LEU A 104 8.49 3.38 -19.40
N MET A 105 7.56 2.75 -18.67
CA MET A 105 7.18 3.21 -17.34
C MET A 105 8.22 2.73 -16.33
N VAL A 106 8.97 3.67 -15.74
CA VAL A 106 10.02 3.38 -14.76
C VAL A 106 9.52 3.69 -13.37
N LEU A 107 9.54 2.68 -12.48
CA LEU A 107 9.25 2.86 -11.06
C LEU A 107 10.55 3.13 -10.30
N ARG A 108 10.57 4.19 -9.49
CA ARG A 108 11.66 4.48 -8.55
C ARG A 108 11.16 4.72 -7.13
N PRO A 109 11.96 4.35 -6.11
CA PRO A 109 11.66 4.73 -4.74
C PRO A 109 11.87 6.24 -4.58
N HIS A 110 10.90 6.90 -3.96
CA HIS A 110 10.98 8.26 -3.48
C HIS A 110 11.02 8.21 -1.95
N ALA A 111 12.22 8.41 -1.39
CA ALA A 111 12.45 8.33 0.04
C ALA A 111 11.60 9.37 0.77
N MET A 112 10.84 8.94 1.77
CA MET A 112 10.15 9.83 2.68
C MET A 112 10.98 9.94 3.96
N PRO A 113 11.10 11.14 4.58
CA PRO A 113 11.77 11.26 5.86
C PRO A 113 11.12 10.30 6.86
N SER A 114 11.90 9.45 7.53
CA SER A 114 11.36 8.52 8.54
C SER A 114 10.54 9.30 9.58
N ARG A 115 9.41 8.72 10.00
CA ARG A 115 8.63 9.32 11.09
C ARG A 115 9.51 9.26 12.34
N PRO A 116 9.70 10.36 13.09
CA PRO A 116 10.39 10.28 14.36
C PRO A 116 9.65 9.29 15.27
N SER A 117 10.37 8.40 15.94
CA SER A 117 9.77 7.54 16.96
C SER A 117 9.10 8.42 18.01
N PRO A 118 7.93 8.02 18.54
CA PRO A 118 7.35 8.71 19.67
C PRO A 118 8.38 8.75 20.80
N ALA A 119 8.66 9.94 21.33
CA ALA A 119 9.54 10.09 22.47
C ALA A 119 9.00 9.20 23.60
N VAL A 120 9.83 8.29 24.10
CA VAL A 120 9.55 7.60 25.36
C VAL A 120 9.47 8.70 26.42
N GLY A 121 8.26 8.98 26.90
CA GLY A 121 8.05 9.86 28.03
C GLY A 121 8.79 9.27 29.21
N GLY A 122 9.84 9.96 29.66
CA GLY A 122 10.49 9.66 30.92
C GLY A 122 9.55 10.09 32.04
N ASP A 123 9.07 9.13 32.82
CA ASP A 123 8.51 9.42 34.14
C ASP A 123 9.60 10.10 34.99
N THR A 124 9.28 11.28 35.49
CA THR A 124 9.96 11.95 36.61
C THR A 124 9.21 11.69 37.90
#